data_AF-A0A7C7KQ61-F1
#
_entry.id   AF-A0A7C7KQ61-F1
#
_cell.length_a   1.000
_cell.length_b   1.000
_cell.length_c   1.000
_cell.angle_alpha   90.00
_cell.angle_beta   90.00
_cell.angle_gamma   90.00
#
_symmetry.space_group_name_H-M   'P 1'
#
loop_
_entity.id
_entity.type
_entity.pdbx_description
1 polymer ?
#
loop_
_entity_poly.entity_id
_entity_poly.type
_entity_poly.pdbx_seq_one_letter_code
_entity_poly.pdbx_strand_id
1 'polypeptide(L)'
;MSEEKKDFENQEGTNINPETSQKPQLVAASMPYRVSPSEVNAFGVMDDSNYLKIYEKVRIELLRALGFELRNMTQNEHVLMPAIEFANR
;
A
#
# COMPACT_ATOMS: atom_id res chain seq x y z
N MET A 1 -31.67 -65.43 -16.41
CA MET A 1 -32.12 -64.62 -15.25
C MET A 1 -30.97 -63.68 -14.94
N SER A 2 -30.99 -62.46 -15.49
CA SER A 2 -31.54 -61.24 -14.85
C SER A 2 -30.57 -60.79 -13.75
N GLU A 3 -30.09 -59.56 -13.61
CA GLU A 3 -30.43 -58.22 -14.11
C GLU A 3 -29.30 -57.32 -13.51
N GLU A 4 -28.81 -56.25 -14.18
CA GLU A 4 -29.03 -54.83 -13.77
C GLU A 4 -28.28 -54.43 -12.45
N LYS A 5 -27.61 -53.29 -12.24
CA LYS A 5 -27.56 -51.94 -12.82
C LYS A 5 -26.20 -51.27 -12.51
N LYS A 6 -25.93 -50.20 -13.26
CA LYS A 6 -25.10 -49.05 -12.88
C LYS A 6 -25.66 -48.34 -11.63
N ASP A 7 -24.87 -47.41 -11.09
CA ASP A 7 -25.22 -46.19 -10.32
C ASP A 7 -24.23 -46.05 -9.14
N PHE A 8 -23.70 -44.92 -8.70
CA PHE A 8 -23.49 -43.53 -9.14
C PHE A 8 -22.59 -42.91 -8.01
N GLU A 9 -22.09 -41.67 -8.18
CA GLU A 9 -21.42 -40.80 -7.16
C GLU A 9 -19.89 -41.03 -6.92
N ASN A 10 -18.98 -40.06 -7.00
CA ASN A 10 -19.02 -38.62 -7.27
C ASN A 10 -17.71 -38.19 -7.96
N GLN A 11 -17.83 -37.41 -9.04
CA GLN A 11 -16.78 -36.51 -9.48
C GLN A 11 -16.86 -35.26 -8.63
N GLU A 12 -15.76 -34.76 -8.07
CA GLU A 12 -15.62 -33.33 -7.79
C GLU A 12 -14.14 -32.94 -7.59
N GLY A 13 -13.62 -32.17 -8.55
CA GLY A 13 -12.87 -30.96 -8.22
C GLY A 13 -11.37 -31.09 -7.94
N THR A 14 -10.57 -31.33 -8.97
CA THR A 14 -9.27 -30.63 -9.09
C THR A 14 -9.53 -29.15 -9.38
N ASN A 15 -9.25 -28.25 -8.44
CA ASN A 15 -8.72 -26.93 -8.76
C ASN A 15 -8.05 -26.26 -7.54
N ILE A 16 -6.76 -26.54 -7.32
CA ILE A 16 -5.90 -25.68 -6.52
C ILE A 16 -5.40 -24.56 -7.44
N ASN A 17 -6.07 -23.40 -7.42
CA ASN A 17 -5.53 -22.17 -7.99
C ASN A 17 -4.32 -21.74 -7.15
N PRO A 18 -3.08 -21.74 -7.67
CA PRO A 18 -1.99 -21.04 -7.02
C PRO A 18 -2.07 -19.55 -7.43
N GLU A 19 -1.70 -18.68 -6.51
CA GLU A 19 -1.43 -17.25 -6.77
C GLU A 19 -2.63 -16.32 -6.94
N THR A 20 -3.37 -16.10 -5.84
CA THR A 20 -3.88 -14.74 -5.60
C THR A 20 -2.73 -13.88 -5.08
N SER A 21 -1.79 -13.55 -5.96
CA SER A 21 -0.90 -12.41 -5.75
C SER A 21 -1.79 -11.17 -5.76
N GLN A 22 -2.31 -10.79 -4.59
CA GLN A 22 -2.94 -9.52 -4.36
C GLN A 22 -1.88 -8.44 -4.62
N LYS A 23 -1.74 -8.02 -5.87
CA LYS A 23 -1.05 -6.76 -6.18
C LYS A 23 -1.79 -5.70 -5.37
N PRO A 24 -1.11 -4.91 -4.52
CA PRO A 24 -1.76 -3.84 -3.79
C PRO A 24 -2.41 -2.92 -4.82
N GLN A 25 -3.75 -2.96 -4.85
CA GLN A 25 -4.53 -2.19 -5.80
C GLN A 25 -4.37 -0.72 -5.39
N LEU A 26 -3.84 0.09 -6.31
CA LEU A 26 -3.47 1.49 -6.12
C LEU A 26 -4.65 2.31 -5.59
N VAL A 27 -4.66 2.57 -4.28
CA VAL A 27 -5.48 3.61 -3.65
C VAL A 27 -4.52 4.59 -2.95
N ALA A 28 -3.62 5.21 -3.71
CA ALA A 28 -2.72 6.24 -3.17
C ALA A 28 -3.34 7.65 -3.23
N ALA A 29 -4.67 7.77 -3.30
CA ALA A 29 -5.34 9.06 -3.26
C ALA A 29 -5.44 9.63 -1.84
N SER A 30 -5.39 8.78 -0.81
CA SER A 30 -5.48 9.20 0.58
C SER A 30 -4.75 8.22 1.51
N MET A 31 -3.96 8.75 2.44
CA MET A 31 -3.33 7.98 3.51
C MET A 31 -3.90 8.45 4.85
N PRO A 32 -4.72 7.64 5.56
CA PRO A 32 -5.20 8.01 6.87
C PRO A 32 -4.03 8.10 7.86
N TYR A 33 -4.02 9.15 8.67
CA TYR A 33 -2.99 9.39 9.69
C TYR A 33 -3.64 9.56 11.06
N ARG A 34 -3.16 8.80 12.06
CA ARG A 34 -3.55 8.99 13.46
C ARG A 34 -2.50 9.84 14.16
N VAL A 35 -2.91 11.01 14.62
CA VAL A 35 -2.08 11.90 15.45
C VAL A 35 -1.93 11.30 16.84
N SER A 36 -0.69 11.24 17.33
CA SER A 36 -0.34 10.76 18.66
C SER A 36 -0.20 11.90 19.68
N PRO A 37 -0.35 11.63 20.99
CA PRO A 37 -0.14 12.64 22.03
C PRO A 37 1.25 13.29 22.02
N SER A 38 2.27 12.60 21.50
CA SER A 38 3.63 13.13 21.36
C SER A 38 3.79 14.13 20.21
N GLU A 39 2.80 14.26 19.33
CA GLU A 39 2.85 15.13 18.15
C GLU A 39 2.05 16.42 18.32
N VAL A 40 1.33 16.54 19.44
CA VAL A 40 0.52 17.70 19.78
C VAL A 40 1.18 18.56 20.83
N ASN A 41 0.95 19.87 20.74
CA ASN A 41 1.40 20.84 21.71
C ASN A 41 0.46 20.90 22.94
N ALA A 42 0.75 21.80 23.88
CA ALA A 42 -0.04 21.98 25.11
C ALA A 42 -1.52 22.35 24.87
N PHE A 43 -1.88 22.80 23.67
CA PHE A 43 -3.24 23.14 23.27
C PHE A 43 -3.95 21.99 22.55
N GLY A 44 -3.31 20.82 22.41
CA GLY A 44 -3.86 19.67 21.69
C GLY A 44 -3.82 19.80 20.17
N VAL A 45 -3.07 20.78 19.64
CA VAL A 45 -2.91 21.01 18.21
C VAL A 45 -1.59 20.42 17.74
N MET A 46 -1.58 19.78 16.58
CA MET A 46 -0.35 19.24 16.00
C MET A 46 0.62 20.37 15.63
N ASP A 47 1.89 20.19 15.96
CA ASP A 47 2.94 21.14 15.57
C ASP A 47 3.16 21.13 14.04
N ASP A 48 3.36 22.32 13.45
CA ASP A 48 3.54 22.50 12.01
C ASP A 48 4.68 21.64 11.42
N SER A 49 5.76 21.42 12.19
CA SER A 49 6.88 20.60 11.76
C SER A 49 6.50 19.13 11.55
N ASN A 50 5.44 18.63 12.22
CA ASN A 50 4.96 17.27 12.06
C ASN A 50 4.19 17.07 10.76
N TYR A 51 3.56 18.12 10.20
CA TYR A 51 2.91 18.03 8.89
C TYR A 51 3.93 17.70 7.79
N LEU A 52 5.11 18.34 7.80
CA LEU A 52 6.17 18.07 6.82
C LEU A 52 6.62 16.61 6.83
N LYS A 53 6.72 16.00 8.02
CA LYS A 53 7.06 14.57 8.16
C LYS A 53 5.97 13.67 7.58
N ILE A 54 4.71 14.04 7.75
CA ILE A 54 3.57 13.29 7.22
C ILE A 54 3.56 13.40 5.68
N TYR A 55 3.73 14.60 5.13
CA TYR A 55 3.80 14.80 3.68
C TYR A 55 4.92 13.98 3.04
N GLU A 56 6.10 13.95 3.67
CA GLU A 56 7.22 13.17 3.14
C GLU A 56 6.94 11.66 3.16
N LYS A 57 6.32 11.15 4.22
CA LYS A 57 5.88 9.74 4.27
C LYS A 57 4.88 9.43 3.16
N VAL A 58 3.87 10.28 2.97
CA VAL A 58 2.86 10.10 1.91
C VAL A 58 3.52 10.12 0.53
N ARG A 59 4.47 11.04 0.29
CA ARG A 59 5.23 11.12 -0.96
C ARG A 59 5.98 9.82 -1.24
N ILE A 60 6.70 9.29 -0.25
CA ILE A 60 7.46 8.04 -0.37
C ILE A 60 6.52 6.86 -0.67
N GLU A 61 5.40 6.75 0.04
CA GLU A 61 4.43 5.67 -0.19
C GLU A 61 3.74 5.78 -1.55
N LEU A 62 3.41 6.99 -2.00
CA LEU A 62 2.89 7.24 -3.35
C LEU A 62 3.89 6.80 -4.42
N LEU A 63 5.16 7.21 -4.29
CA LEU A 63 6.22 6.83 -5.22
C LEU A 63 6.39 5.31 -5.26
N ARG A 64 6.42 4.66 -4.10
CA ARG A 64 6.48 3.19 -4.01
C ARG A 64 5.27 2.54 -4.70
N ALA A 65 4.07 3.05 -4.49
CA ALA A 65 2.86 2.52 -5.12
C ALA A 65 2.86 2.71 -6.66
N LEU A 66 3.55 3.73 -7.16
CA LEU A 66 3.80 3.96 -8.59
C LEU A 66 4.96 3.13 -9.15
N GLY A 67 5.64 2.33 -8.31
CA GLY A 67 6.76 1.47 -8.71
C GLY A 67 8.14 2.14 -8.61
N PHE A 68 8.23 3.34 -8.05
CA PHE A 68 9.51 4.00 -7.78
C PHE A 68 10.07 3.58 -6.42
N GLU A 69 11.28 3.03 -6.41
CA GLU A 69 12.05 2.85 -5.19
C GLU A 69 13.06 3.99 -5.03
N LEU A 70 12.87 4.84 -4.02
CA LEU A 70 13.77 5.98 -3.73
C LEU A 70 15.25 5.58 -3.65
N ARG A 71 15.54 4.39 -3.12
CA ARG A 71 16.92 3.90 -3.01
C ARG A 71 17.54 3.66 -4.38
N ASN A 72 16.80 3.09 -5.33
CA ASN A 72 17.29 2.87 -6.69
C ASN A 72 17.46 4.20 -7.43
N MET A 73 16.50 5.12 -7.29
CA MET A 73 16.59 6.46 -7.87
C MET A 73 17.86 7.20 -7.39
N THR A 74 18.15 7.16 -6.09
CA THR A 74 19.28 7.90 -5.52
C THR A 74 20.64 7.22 -5.73
N GLN A 75 20.71 5.89 -5.60
CA GLN A 75 21.99 5.16 -5.60
C GLN A 75 22.41 4.69 -7.00
N ASN A 76 21.46 4.23 -7.82
CA ASN A 76 21.75 3.63 -9.13
C ASN A 76 21.52 4.61 -10.27
N GLU A 77 20.49 5.47 -10.17
CA GLU A 77 20.12 6.42 -11.22
C GLU A 77 20.69 7.83 -10.97
N HIS A 78 21.28 8.07 -9.79
CA HIS A 78 21.82 9.37 -9.37
C HIS A 78 20.80 10.52 -9.43
N VAL A 79 19.51 10.20 -9.24
CA VAL A 79 18.41 11.17 -9.21
C VAL A 79 18.14 11.62 -7.77
N LEU A 80 18.12 12.93 -7.56
CA LEU A 80 17.74 13.57 -6.29
C LEU A 80 16.42 14.33 -6.47
N MET A 81 15.50 14.20 -5.52
CA MET A 81 14.23 14.93 -5.49
C MET A 81 14.14 15.85 -4.26
N PRO A 82 14.84 17.00 -4.27
CA PRO A 82 14.74 17.96 -3.18
C PRO A 82 13.33 18.56 -3.10
N ALA A 83 12.88 18.87 -1.90
CA ALA A 83 11.70 19.70 -1.73
C ALA A 83 12.05 21.15 -2.07
N ILE A 84 11.28 21.76 -2.98
CA ILE A 84 11.53 23.12 -3.49
C ILE A 84 10.60 24.13 -2.82
N GLU A 85 9.34 23.77 -2.64
CA GLU A 85 8.32 24.63 -2.07
C GLU A 85 7.28 23.81 -1.31
N PHE A 86 6.77 24.38 -0.22
CA PHE A 86 5.62 23.86 0.51
C PHE A 86 4.58 24.98 0.61
N ALA A 87 3.37 24.71 0.14
CA ALA A 87 2.25 25.63 0.30
C ALA A 87 1.72 25.53 1.73
N ASN A 88 2.38 26.17 2.69
CA ASN A 88 1.81 26.45 4.01
C ASN A 88 1.06 27.79 3.91
N ARG A 89 -0.27 27.75 4.00
CA ARG A 89 -1.13 28.94 4.12
C ARG A 89 -1.47 29.20 5.57
#